data_AF-A0A5M3PPE9-F1
#
_entry.id   AF-A0A5M3PPE9-F1
#
_cell.length_a   1.000
_cell.length_b   1.000
_cell.length_c   1.000
_cell.angle_alpha   90.00
_cell.angle_beta   90.00
_cell.angle_gamma   90.00
#
_symmetry.space_group_name_H-M   'P 1'
#
loop_
_entity.id
_entity.type
_entity.pdbx_description
1 polymer ?
#
loop_
_entity_poly.entity_id
_entity_poly.type
_entity_poly.pdbx_seq_one_letter_code
_entity_poly.pdbx_strand_id
1 'polypeptide(L)'
;MKDTRLALLIAAILIVLAAMTREDPAASESWASTQVVPLAFAEKRGADKWPTSQKERFLSDPKNQIRLSQPDSVLRNGRGPGEWLPTSGQCDYMGRFMAVMERYQLHHREPQWRDWQTKRQRCYTQFQ
;
A
#
# COMPACT_ATOMS: atom_id res chain seq x y z
N MET A 1 -25.03 -54.88 -7.27
CA MET A 1 -25.32 -53.76 -8.20
C MET A 1 -25.72 -52.45 -7.50
N LYS A 2 -26.17 -52.47 -6.23
CA LYS A 2 -26.56 -51.27 -5.47
C LYS A 2 -25.34 -50.54 -4.87
N ASP A 3 -24.32 -51.31 -4.52
CA ASP A 3 -23.10 -50.83 -3.84
C ASP A 3 -22.21 -49.97 -4.74
N THR A 4 -22.11 -50.33 -6.02
CA THR A 4 -21.33 -49.56 -7.01
C THR A 4 -21.97 -48.21 -7.32
N ARG A 5 -23.31 -48.15 -7.37
CA ARG A 5 -24.04 -46.89 -7.58
C ARG A 5 -23.93 -45.96 -6.37
N LEU A 6 -24.01 -46.52 -5.16
CA LEU A 6 -23.80 -45.75 -3.93
C LEU A 6 -22.36 -45.23 -3.83
N ALA A 7 -21.36 -46.06 -4.16
CA ALA A 7 -19.96 -45.67 -4.18
C ALA A 7 -19.68 -44.55 -5.19
N LEU A 8 -20.27 -44.62 -6.39
CA LEU A 8 -20.14 -43.57 -7.41
C LEU A 8 -20.80 -42.26 -6.98
N LEU A 9 -21.96 -42.31 -6.31
CA LEU A 9 -22.62 -41.13 -5.78
C LEU A 9 -21.80 -40.47 -4.66
N ILE A 10 -21.26 -41.27 -3.73
CA ILE A 10 -20.38 -40.77 -2.67
C ILE A 10 -19.12 -40.13 -3.26
N ALA A 11 -18.48 -40.78 -4.23
CA ALA A 11 -17.31 -40.23 -4.91
C ALA A 11 -17.63 -38.91 -5.63
N ALA A 12 -18.76 -38.83 -6.34
CA ALA A 12 -19.20 -37.61 -6.99
C ALA A 12 -19.47 -36.48 -5.97
N ILE A 13 -20.12 -36.79 -4.85
CA ILE A 13 -20.36 -35.82 -3.76
C ILE A 13 -19.03 -35.34 -3.17
N LEU A 14 -18.07 -36.23 -2.90
CA LEU A 14 -16.76 -35.86 -2.37
C LEU A 14 -15.97 -34.99 -3.37
N ILE A 15 -16.03 -35.29 -4.66
CA ILE A 15 -15.39 -34.49 -5.71
C ILE A 15 -16.02 -33.09 -5.79
N VAL A 16 -17.35 -33.00 -5.73
CA VAL A 16 -18.08 -31.72 -5.73
C VAL A 16 -17.76 -30.92 -4.47
N LEU A 17 -17.78 -31.55 -3.29
CA LEU A 17 -17.42 -30.89 -2.02
C LEU A 17 -15.97 -30.38 -2.04
N ALA A 18 -15.02 -31.17 -2.54
CA ALA A 18 -13.63 -30.75 -2.68
C ALA A 18 -13.47 -29.60 -3.69
N ALA A 19 -14.29 -29.54 -4.75
CA ALA A 19 -14.31 -28.43 -5.69
C ALA A 19 -14.96 -27.17 -5.09
N MET A 20 -15.91 -27.32 -4.16
CA MET A 20 -16.58 -26.21 -3.47
C MET A 20 -15.69 -25.57 -2.39
N THR A 21 -14.72 -26.32 -1.86
CA THR A 21 -13.71 -25.81 -0.91
C THR A 21 -12.39 -25.44 -1.58
N ARG A 22 -12.41 -25.13 -2.88
CA ARG A 22 -11.24 -24.56 -3.53
C ARG A 22 -11.04 -23.14 -3.00
N GLU A 23 -10.40 -23.03 -1.84
CA GLU A 23 -9.86 -21.76 -1.34
C GLU A 23 -8.84 -21.30 -2.37
N ASP A 24 -9.21 -20.32 -3.19
CA ASP A 24 -8.24 -19.61 -4.01
C ASP A 24 -7.23 -18.98 -3.03
N PRO A 25 -5.93 -19.34 -3.06
CA PRO A 25 -4.95 -18.73 -2.17
C PRO A 25 -4.80 -17.21 -2.45
N ALA A 26 -5.32 -16.75 -3.59
CA ALA A 26 -5.45 -15.33 -3.94
C ALA A 26 -6.65 -14.63 -3.27
N ALA A 27 -7.57 -15.36 -2.62
CA ALA A 27 -8.85 -14.83 -2.12
C ALA A 27 -8.80 -14.22 -0.70
N SER A 28 -7.63 -14.04 -0.07
CA SER A 28 -7.54 -13.28 1.20
C SER A 28 -6.71 -11.99 1.11
N GLU A 29 -6.09 -11.68 -0.03
CA GLU A 29 -5.38 -10.42 -0.23
C GLU A 29 -6.37 -9.28 -0.53
N SER A 30 -6.94 -8.72 0.54
CA SER A 30 -7.63 -7.43 0.43
C SER A 30 -6.62 -6.33 0.12
N TRP A 31 -6.95 -5.48 -0.84
CA TRP A 31 -6.15 -4.31 -1.20
C TRP A 31 -6.80 -3.03 -0.68
N ALA A 32 -5.97 -2.05 -0.33
CA ALA A 32 -6.38 -0.71 0.08
C ALA A 32 -5.89 0.31 -0.95
N SER A 33 -6.77 1.20 -1.40
CA SER A 33 -6.37 2.43 -2.09
C SER A 33 -6.19 3.54 -1.06
N THR A 34 -5.01 4.16 -1.05
CA THR A 34 -4.63 5.14 -0.01
C THR A 34 -3.65 6.18 -0.55
N GLN A 35 -3.26 7.16 0.25
CA GLN A 35 -2.30 8.18 -0.17
C GLN A 35 -0.85 7.71 0.00
N VAL A 36 0.07 8.09 -0.90
CA VAL A 36 1.52 7.83 -0.75
C VAL A 36 2.04 8.54 0.50
N VAL A 37 1.75 9.84 0.62
CA VAL A 37 1.92 10.66 1.82
C VAL A 37 0.57 10.70 2.55
N PRO A 38 0.42 10.04 3.72
CA PRO A 38 -0.83 10.06 4.46
C PRO A 38 -1.23 11.47 4.90
N LEU A 39 -2.53 11.79 4.94
CA LEU A 39 -3.00 13.11 5.40
C LEU A 39 -2.52 13.41 6.82
N ALA A 40 -2.62 12.44 7.75
CA ALA A 40 -2.14 12.60 9.12
C ALA A 40 -0.63 12.93 9.21
N PHE A 41 0.17 12.42 8.26
CA PHE A 41 1.59 12.74 8.16
C PHE A 41 1.81 14.18 7.69
N ALA A 42 1.03 14.61 6.70
CA ALA A 42 1.05 15.96 6.14
C ALA A 42 0.56 17.01 7.15
N GLU A 43 -0.46 16.70 7.96
CA GLU A 43 -1.03 17.62 8.95
C GLU A 43 -0.01 18.01 10.01
N LYS A 44 0.80 17.04 10.48
CA LYS A 44 1.95 17.31 11.36
C LYS A 44 3.02 18.21 10.73
N ARG A 45 2.94 18.46 9.42
CA ARG A 45 3.91 19.24 8.62
C ARG A 45 3.27 20.46 7.95
N GLY A 46 2.13 20.92 8.45
CA GLY A 46 1.51 22.19 8.05
C GLY A 46 0.27 22.05 7.20
N ALA A 47 -0.12 20.82 6.80
CA ALA A 47 -1.39 20.61 6.10
C ALA A 47 -2.62 20.82 6.98
N ASP A 48 -2.46 20.85 8.31
CA ASP A 48 -3.50 21.21 9.27
C ASP A 48 -4.08 22.61 8.99
N LYS A 49 -3.24 23.51 8.48
CA LYS A 49 -3.58 24.91 8.16
C LYS A 49 -4.07 25.13 6.73
N TRP A 50 -4.11 24.08 5.91
CA TRP A 50 -4.55 24.23 4.53
C TRP A 50 -6.03 24.58 4.44
N PRO A 51 -6.41 25.44 3.48
CA PRO A 51 -7.82 25.60 3.14
C PRO A 51 -8.37 24.26 2.62
N THR A 52 -9.68 24.04 2.78
CA THR A 52 -10.37 22.81 2.37
C THR A 52 -10.04 22.43 0.92
N SER A 53 -10.04 23.40 0.01
CA SER A 53 -9.73 23.17 -1.42
C SER A 53 -8.32 22.60 -1.66
N GLN A 54 -7.35 22.93 -0.81
CA GLN A 54 -6.01 22.36 -0.91
C GLN A 54 -5.93 20.95 -0.31
N LYS A 55 -6.65 20.68 0.80
CA LYS A 55 -6.78 19.31 1.33
C LYS A 55 -7.47 18.38 0.31
N GLU A 56 -8.52 18.84 -0.35
CA GLU A 56 -9.21 18.09 -1.41
C GLU A 56 -8.27 17.78 -2.58
N ARG A 57 -7.52 18.78 -3.07
CA ARG A 57 -6.49 18.57 -4.11
C ARG A 57 -5.44 17.55 -3.67
N PHE A 58 -5.03 17.56 -2.41
CA PHE A 58 -4.05 16.60 -1.88
C PHE A 58 -4.59 15.17 -1.80
N LEU A 59 -5.84 15.02 -1.35
CA LEU A 59 -6.50 13.72 -1.24
C LEU A 59 -6.86 13.11 -2.60
N SER A 60 -7.11 13.97 -3.60
CA SER A 60 -7.46 13.56 -4.96
C SER A 60 -6.27 13.44 -5.93
N ASP A 61 -5.07 13.93 -5.57
CA ASP A 61 -3.89 13.89 -6.45
C ASP A 61 -3.53 12.45 -6.84
N PRO A 62 -3.63 12.07 -8.13
CA PRO A 62 -3.27 10.73 -8.59
C PRO A 62 -1.80 10.36 -8.32
N LYS A 63 -0.89 11.35 -8.25
CA LYS A 63 0.51 11.10 -7.89
C LYS A 63 0.68 10.80 -6.40
N ASN A 64 -0.26 11.24 -5.57
CA ASN A 64 -0.35 10.88 -4.17
C ASN A 64 -1.23 9.65 -3.94
N GLN A 65 -1.66 8.87 -4.93
CA GLN A 65 -2.44 7.64 -4.73
C GLN A 65 -1.59 6.36 -4.86
N ILE A 66 -1.82 5.36 -4.01
CA ILE A 66 -1.14 4.07 -4.05
C ILE A 66 -2.08 2.93 -3.62
N ARG A 67 -1.92 1.76 -4.24
CA ARG A 67 -2.55 0.51 -3.79
C ARG A 67 -1.56 -0.27 -2.95
N LEU A 68 -1.97 -0.69 -1.77
CA LEU A 68 -1.21 -1.55 -0.86
C LEU A 68 -2.05 -2.76 -0.47
N SER A 69 -1.42 -3.81 0.03
CA SER A 69 -2.16 -4.84 0.77
C SER A 69 -2.84 -4.18 1.98
N GLN A 70 -3.98 -4.71 2.44
CA GLN A 70 -4.64 -4.21 3.63
C GLN A 70 -3.71 -4.27 4.87
N PRO A 71 -2.92 -5.34 5.09
CA PRO A 71 -1.91 -5.37 6.15
C PRO A 71 -0.88 -4.23 6.03
N ASP A 72 -0.32 -3.97 4.85
CA ASP A 72 0.61 -2.84 4.65
C ASP A 72 -0.08 -1.48 4.85
N SER A 73 -1.34 -1.40 4.40
CA SER A 73 -2.36 -0.42 4.77
C SER A 73 -2.27 0.02 6.22
N VAL A 74 -2.49 -0.96 7.09
CA VAL A 74 -2.61 -0.83 8.54
C VAL A 74 -1.26 -0.71 9.20
N LEU A 75 -0.24 -1.42 8.70
CA LEU A 75 1.12 -1.29 9.19
C LEU A 75 1.55 0.14 8.96
N ARG A 76 1.64 0.64 7.73
CA ARG A 76 2.10 2.02 7.47
C ARG A 76 1.35 3.06 8.30
N ASN A 77 0.02 2.99 8.46
CA ASN A 77 -0.81 3.88 9.30
C ASN A 77 -0.22 5.27 9.65
N GLY A 78 -0.31 6.23 8.73
CA GLY A 78 0.12 7.61 8.97
C GLY A 78 1.63 7.85 9.11
N ARG A 79 2.46 6.80 9.06
CA ARG A 79 3.92 6.87 9.19
C ARG A 79 4.60 7.34 7.91
N GLY A 80 5.76 7.94 8.08
CA GLY A 80 6.65 8.32 6.97
C GLY A 80 7.78 7.30 6.71
N PRO A 81 8.59 7.54 5.67
CA PRO A 81 9.75 6.70 5.29
C PRO A 81 10.78 6.43 6.38
N GLY A 82 10.83 7.25 7.43
CA GLY A 82 11.70 7.02 8.58
C GLY A 82 11.22 5.90 9.52
N GLU A 83 9.94 5.54 9.46
CA GLU A 83 9.32 4.58 10.40
C GLU A 83 8.70 3.38 9.67
N TRP A 84 8.38 3.51 8.38
CA TRP A 84 7.88 2.41 7.56
C TRP A 84 8.28 2.57 6.09
N LEU A 85 8.67 1.46 5.48
CA LEU A 85 8.90 1.29 4.05
C LEU A 85 8.31 -0.06 3.61
N PRO A 86 7.86 -0.19 2.35
CA PRO A 86 7.43 -1.49 1.83
C PRO A 86 8.61 -2.46 1.75
N THR A 87 8.35 -3.77 1.83
CA THR A 87 9.41 -4.80 1.75
C THR A 87 10.14 -4.76 0.40
N SER A 88 9.39 -4.54 -0.69
CA SER A 88 9.91 -4.38 -2.05
C SER A 88 9.60 -2.97 -2.59
N GLY A 89 10.35 -2.52 -3.59
CA GLY A 89 10.11 -1.22 -4.24
C GLY A 89 10.35 0.00 -3.34
N GLN A 90 11.23 -0.11 -2.34
CA GLN A 90 11.53 0.97 -1.38
C GLN A 90 12.00 2.25 -2.08
N CYS A 91 12.83 2.12 -3.10
CA CYS A 91 13.36 3.26 -3.86
C CYS A 91 12.27 4.01 -4.62
N ASP A 92 11.38 3.30 -5.31
CA ASP A 92 10.24 3.90 -6.01
C ASP A 92 9.26 4.55 -5.04
N TYR A 93 8.95 3.86 -3.92
CA TYR A 93 8.09 4.41 -2.89
C TYR A 93 8.65 5.70 -2.30
N MET A 94 9.94 5.70 -1.92
CA MET A 94 10.60 6.87 -1.35
C MET A 94 10.67 8.03 -2.37
N GLY A 95 10.98 7.74 -3.63
CA GLY A 95 10.97 8.74 -4.70
C GLY A 95 9.61 9.39 -4.88
N ARG A 96 8.53 8.58 -4.92
CA ARG A 96 7.15 9.09 -5.00
C ARG A 96 6.75 9.88 -3.77
N PHE A 97 7.08 9.40 -2.57
CA PHE A 97 6.79 10.08 -1.31
C PHE A 97 7.44 11.47 -1.28
N MET A 98 8.74 11.54 -1.62
CA MET A 98 9.48 12.78 -1.67
C MET A 98 8.92 13.75 -2.72
N ALA A 99 8.56 13.27 -3.91
CA ALA A 99 7.98 14.13 -4.96
C ALA A 99 6.65 14.78 -4.52
N VAL A 100 5.80 14.05 -3.78
CA VAL A 100 4.57 14.62 -3.20
C VAL A 100 4.91 15.64 -2.09
N MET A 101 5.85 15.32 -1.20
CA MET A 101 6.30 16.24 -0.16
C MET A 101 6.86 17.56 -0.72
N GLU A 102 7.58 17.51 -1.85
CA GLU A 102 8.07 18.68 -2.57
C GLU A 102 6.91 19.47 -3.18
N ARG A 103 6.02 18.80 -3.94
CA ARG A 103 4.86 19.42 -4.60
C ARG A 103 3.98 20.21 -3.63
N TYR A 104 3.78 19.69 -2.42
CA TYR A 104 2.94 20.32 -1.40
C TYR A 104 3.73 21.11 -0.34
N GLN A 105 5.04 21.33 -0.57
CA GLN A 105 5.91 22.12 0.31
C GLN A 105 5.95 21.64 1.78
N LEU A 106 5.71 20.34 2.00
CA LEU A 106 5.70 19.73 3.33
C LEU A 106 7.10 19.40 3.85
N HIS A 107 8.08 19.35 2.96
CA HIS A 107 9.46 18.95 3.25
C HIS A 107 10.22 19.92 4.17
N HIS A 108 9.88 21.21 4.19
CA HIS A 108 10.54 22.20 5.04
C HIS A 108 10.43 21.93 6.54
N ARG A 109 9.41 21.15 6.95
CA ARG A 109 9.16 20.76 8.34
C ARG A 109 9.54 19.32 8.63
N GLU A 110 10.22 18.64 7.71
CA GLU A 110 10.70 17.27 7.90
C GLU A 110 12.19 17.27 8.30
N PRO A 111 12.53 16.96 9.56
CA PRO A 111 13.92 16.95 10.01
C PRO A 111 14.80 15.96 9.24
N GLN A 112 14.26 14.82 8.81
CA GLN A 112 15.00 13.78 8.10
C GLN A 112 15.13 14.04 6.60
N TRP A 113 14.67 15.19 6.10
CA TRP A 113 14.56 15.44 4.66
C TRP A 113 15.91 15.30 3.92
N ARG A 114 16.99 15.84 4.51
CA ARG A 114 18.34 15.74 3.94
C ARG A 114 18.85 14.30 3.89
N ASP A 115 18.53 13.51 4.90
CA ASP A 115 18.92 12.09 4.94
C ASP A 115 18.15 11.31 3.88
N TRP A 116 16.88 11.62 3.68
CA TRP A 116 16.06 11.00 2.63
C TRP A 116 16.56 11.35 1.23
N GLN A 117 17.03 12.58 1.01
CA GLN A 117 17.70 12.96 -0.25
C GLN A 117 18.94 12.11 -0.49
N THR A 118 19.79 11.93 0.52
CA THR A 118 20.99 11.07 0.42
C THR A 118 20.62 9.60 0.17
N LYS A 119 19.61 9.07 0.86
CA LYS A 119 19.10 7.71 0.64
C LYS A 119 18.54 7.54 -0.78
N ARG A 120 17.77 8.51 -1.27
CA ARG A 120 17.21 8.53 -2.64
C ARG A 120 18.32 8.53 -3.69
N GLN A 121 19.41 9.26 -3.50
CA GLN A 121 20.54 9.23 -4.44
C GLN A 121 21.17 7.84 -4.54
N ARG A 122 21.37 7.14 -3.42
CA ARG A 122 21.88 5.77 -3.41
C ARG A 122 20.98 4.79 -4.16
N CYS A 123 19.66 4.97 -4.04
CA CYS A 123 18.68 4.21 -4.80
C CYS A 123 18.81 4.36 -6.33
N TYR A 124 19.28 5.50 -6.83
CA TYR A 124 19.50 5.70 -8.27
C TYR A 124 20.87 5.20 -8.74
N THR A 125 21.88 5.21 -7.87
CA THR A 125 23.25 4.85 -8.26
C THR A 125 23.61 3.37 -8.06
N GLN A 126 22.86 2.61 -7.26
CA GLN A 126 23.11 1.18 -7.03
C GLN A 126 22.30 0.23 -7.94
N PHE A 127 21.37 0.76 -8.74
CA PHE A 127 20.50 -0.03 -9.62
C PHE A 127 20.59 0.39 -11.10
N GLN A 128 21.71 1.02 -11.48
CA GLN A 128 22.20 1.14 -12.86
C GLN A 128 23.46 0.28 -13.02
#